data_AF-A0A835FIN7-F1
#
_entry.id   AF-A0A835FIN7-F1
#
_cell.length_a   1.000
_cell.length_b   1.000
_cell.length_c   1.000
_cell.angle_alpha   90.00
_cell.angle_beta   90.00
_cell.angle_gamma   90.00
#
_symmetry.space_group_name_H-M   'P 1'
#
loop_
_entity.id
_entity.type
_entity.pdbx_description
1 polymer ?
#
loop_
_entity_poly.entity_id
_entity_poly.type
_entity_poly.pdbx_seq_one_letter_code
_entity_poly.pdbx_strand_id
1 'polypeptide(L)' 'MAAWWTRRRKLIHKNSRKPFDSTVVLVSWAIWLERNARTFNRQHRTVVQMVDHILEVSAWVQAR' A
#
# COMPACT_ATOMS: atom_id res chain seq x y z
N MET A 1 5.15 -10.73 -15.72
CA MET A 1 4.78 -10.13 -14.42
C MET A 1 3.31 -10.36 -14.04
N ALA A 2 2.33 -10.10 -14.93
CA ALA A 2 0.90 -10.31 -14.62
C ALA A 2 0.51 -11.75 -14.24
N ALA A 3 1.08 -12.76 -14.91
CA ALA A 3 0.76 -14.17 -14.63
C ALA A 3 1.17 -14.61 -13.21
N TRP A 4 2.30 -14.11 -12.71
CA TRP A 4 2.77 -14.38 -11.35
C TRP A 4 1.83 -13.77 -10.30
N TRP A 5 1.46 -12.49 -10.49
CA TRP A 5 0.55 -11.78 -9.57
C TRP A 5 -0.81 -12.47 -9.49
N THR A 6 -1.41 -12.79 -10.64
CA THR A 6 -2.70 -13.48 -10.70
C THR A 6 -2.66 -14.87 -10.05
N ARG A 7 -1.56 -15.61 -10.23
CA ARG A 7 -1.38 -16.93 -9.61
C ARG A 7 -1.28 -16.83 -8.10
N ARG A 8 -0.57 -15.83 -7.57
CA ARG A 8 -0.47 -15.60 -6.11
C ARG A 8 -1.78 -15.10 -5.51
N ARG A 9 -2.50 -14.20 -6.19
CA ARG A 9 -3.82 -13.70 -5.80
C ARG A 9 -4.89 -14.78 -5.69
N LYS A 10 -4.81 -15.84 -6.49
CA LYS A 10 -5.73 -17.00 -6.39
C LYS A 10 -5.63 -17.72 -5.05
N LEU A 11 -4.47 -17.68 -4.39
CA LEU A 11 -4.24 -18.30 -3.09
C LEU A 11 -4.86 -17.50 -1.93
N ILE A 12 -5.22 -16.24 -2.18
CA ILE A 12 -5.89 -15.39 -1.19
C ILE A 12 -7.39 -15.70 -1.24
N HIS A 13 -8.00 -15.85 -0.06
CA HIS A 13 -9.44 -16.08 0.07
C HIS A 13 -10.22 -14.97 -0.65
N LYS A 14 -11.30 -15.33 -1.36
CA LYS A 14 -12.01 -14.42 -2.28
C LYS A 14 -12.41 -13.10 -1.62
N ASN A 15 -12.87 -13.15 -0.38
CA ASN A 15 -13.29 -11.98 0.40
C ASN A 15 -12.13 -11.09 0.84
N SER A 16 -10.92 -11.65 0.96
CA SER A 16 -9.71 -10.93 1.38
C SER A 16 -8.93 -10.33 0.21
N ARG A 17 -9.27 -10.69 -1.04
CA ARG A 17 -8.54 -10.19 -2.23
C ARG A 17 -8.66 -8.69 -2.41
N LYS A 18 -9.88 -8.15 -2.30
CA LYS A 18 -10.13 -6.70 -2.45
C LYS A 18 -9.34 -5.87 -1.45
N PRO A 19 -9.45 -6.09 -0.11
CA PRO A 19 -8.67 -5.33 0.85
C PRO A 19 -7.15 -5.52 0.65
N PHE A 20 -6.70 -6.74 0.30
CA PHE A 20 -5.29 -7.00 0.00
C PHE A 20 -4.77 -6.19 -1.20
N ASP A 21 -5.49 -6.19 -2.32
CA ASP A 21 -5.10 -5.41 -3.51
C ASP A 21 -5.05 -3.92 -3.19
N SER A 22 -6.04 -3.41 -2.46
CA SER A 22 -6.08 -2.02 -2.00
C SER A 22 -4.87 -1.69 -1.13
N THR A 23 -4.50 -2.54 -0.17
CA THR A 23 -3.30 -2.33 0.65
C THR A 23 -2.02 -2.31 -0.19
N VAL A 24 -1.88 -3.22 -1.16
CA VAL A 24 -0.68 -3.29 -2.01
C VAL A 24 -0.53 -2.04 -2.88
N VAL A 25 -1.64 -1.53 -3.43
CA VAL A 25 -1.65 -0.26 -4.17
C VAL A 25 -1.31 0.91 -3.25
N LEU A 26 -1.91 0.97 -2.05
CA LEU A 26 -1.63 2.02 -1.07
C LEU A 26 -0.16 2.05 -0.63
N VAL A 27 0.44 0.89 -0.33
CA VAL A 27 1.85 0.78 0.03
C VAL A 27 2.74 1.25 -1.12
N SER A 28 2.45 0.80 -2.35
CA SER A 28 3.19 1.20 -3.55
C SER A 28 3.12 2.71 -3.79
N TRP A 29 1.93 3.29 -3.59
CA TRP A 29 1.71 4.73 -3.67
C TRP A 29 2.46 5.51 -2.59
N ALA A 30 2.42 5.06 -1.34
CA ALA A 30 3.14 5.70 -0.23
C ALA A 30 4.65 5.72 -0.45
N ILE A 31 5.22 4.61 -0.95
CA ILE A 31 6.65 4.54 -1.32
C ILE A 31 6.96 5.54 -2.44
N TRP A 32 6.11 5.62 -3.46
CA TRP A 32 6.29 6.57 -4.55
C TRP A 32 6.23 8.02 -4.06
N LEU A 33 5.26 8.35 -3.21
CA LEU A 33 5.09 9.69 -2.65
C LEU A 33 6.29 10.08 -1.79
N GLU A 34 6.77 9.17 -0.93
CA GLU A 34 7.95 9.39 -0.11
C GLU A 34 9.19 9.62 -0.99
N ARG A 35 9.40 8.79 -2.02
CA ARG A 35 10.51 8.99 -2.96
C ARG A 35 10.45 10.38 -3.62
N ASN A 36 9.27 10.80 -4.05
CA ASN A 36 9.09 12.14 -4.63
C ASN A 36 9.34 13.25 -3.59
N ALA A 37 8.84 13.10 -2.37
CA ALA A 37 9.07 14.08 -1.31
C ALA A 37 10.56 14.24 -0.97
N ARG A 38 11.31 13.14 -0.97
CA ARG A 38 12.76 13.15 -0.77
C ARG A 38 13.49 13.88 -1.90
N THR A 39 13.11 13.59 -3.15
CA THR A 39 13.76 14.18 -4.33
C THR A 39 13.41 15.65 -4.53
N PHE A 40 12.15 16.04 -4.35
CA PHE A 40 11.67 17.38 -4.72
C PHE A 40 11.49 18.33 -3.53
N ASN A 41 11.17 17.81 -2.34
CA ASN A 41 10.85 18.64 -1.17
C ASN A 41 11.91 18.58 -0.06
N ARG A 42 12.95 17.74 -0.18
CA ARG A 42 13.94 17.45 0.89
C ARG A 42 13.29 17.04 2.22
N GLN A 43 12.06 16.54 2.16
CA GLN A 43 11.32 16.04 3.31
C GLN A 43 11.50 14.53 3.39
N HIS A 44 11.68 14.01 4.61
CA HIS A 44 11.83 12.58 4.85
C HIS A 44 10.90 12.17 5.99
N ARG A 45 10.08 11.16 5.74
CA ARG A 45 9.37 10.43 6.80
C ARG A 45 10.18 9.22 7.20
N THR A 46 10.12 8.86 8.48
CA THR A 46 10.64 7.58 8.93
C THR A 46 9.75 6.45 8.41
N VAL A 47 10.30 5.23 8.33
CA VAL A 47 9.52 4.04 7.95
C VAL A 47 8.32 3.87 8.89
N VAL A 48 8.50 4.15 10.18
CA VAL A 48 7.42 4.09 11.19
C VAL A 48 6.29 5.04 10.84
N GLN A 49 6.59 6.32 10.56
CA GLN A 49 5.59 7.31 10.17
C GLN A 49 4.85 6.92 8.86
N MET A 50 5.56 6.29 7.93
CA MET A 50 4.96 5.77 6.70
C MET A 50 4.02 4.60 6.98
N VAL A 51 4.41 3.67 7.86
CA VAL A 51 3.60 2.51 8.25
C VAL A 51 2.36 2.97 9.01
N ASP A 52 2.49 3.87 9.98
CA ASP A 52 1.36 4.42 10.73
C ASP A 52 0.34 5.08 9.79
N HIS A 53 0.81 5.88 8.83
CA HIS A 53 -0.05 6.51 7.84
C HIS A 53 -0.78 5.48 6.95
N ILE A 54 -0.08 4.43 6.50
CA ILE A 54 -0.70 3.37 5.69
C ILE A 54 -1.74 2.60 6.50
N LEU A 55 -1.44 2.28 7.77
CA LEU A 55 -2.36 1.59 8.67
C LEU A 55 -3.61 2.41 8.92
N GLU A 56 -3.47 3.70 9.21
CA GLU A 56 -4.56 4.64 9.38
C GLU A 56 -5.46 4.66 8.13
N VAL A 57 -4.88 4.94 6.95
CA VAL A 57 -5.64 4.97 5.68
C VAL A 57 -6.31 3.63 5.38
N SER A 58 -5.66 2.50 5.70
CA SER A 58 -6.25 1.18 5.51
C SER A 58 -7.44 0.92 6.43
N ALA A 59 -7.41 1.42 7.66
CA ALA A 59 -8.53 1.33 8.60
C ALA A 59 -9.74 2.13 8.10
N TRP A 60 -9.50 3.34 7.56
CA TRP A 60 -10.55 4.14 6.93
C TRP A 60 -11.21 3.45 5.72
N VAL A 61 -10.41 2.74 4.91
CA VAL A 61 -10.92 1.98 3.75
C VAL A 61 -11.74 0.76 4.17
N GLN A 62 -11.43 0.15 5.32
CA GLN A 62 -12.19 -1.01 5.85
C GLN A 62 -13.48 -0.61 6.58
N ALA A 63 -13.57 0.62 7.08
CA ALA A 63 -14.76 1.16 7.74
C ALA A 63 -15.90 1.57 6.76
N ARG A 64 -15.69 1.43 5.45
CA ARG A 64 -16.61 1.84 4.37
C ARG A 64 -17.01 0.69 3.47
#